data_AF-A0A4Q4DP03-F1
#
_entry.id   AF-A0A4Q4DP03-F1
#
_cell.length_a   1.000
_cell.length_b   1.000
_cell.length_c   1.000
_cell.angle_alpha   90.00
_cell.angle_beta   90.00
_cell.angle_gamma   90.00
#
_symmetry.space_group_name_H-M   'P 1'
#
loop_
_entity.id
_entity.type
_entity.pdbx_description
1 polymer ?
#
loop_
_entity_poly.entity_id
_entity_poly.type
_entity_poly.pdbx_seq_one_letter_code
_entity_poly.pdbx_strand_id
1 'polypeptide(L)'
;MTRTVTTERAVRELAELDDIEFAVRLLAATPTQEGRDPGLLRQWAYAAEEFGAGLDPARCTARIVERDGGLERGLIARYTSRPPAVELYTDTLAAAEELVDRLGWRDWYPVGSVRAAALAHEAVHQRLHRGPAKAALRRSLGHVVLRLGRRTVYGHVAGADEIAAHAHARAVCGLGRSPLLLTAALAATASPHGAAAAHPHGREK
;
A
#
# COMPACT_ATOMS: atom_id res chain seq x y z
N MET A 1 1.13 -30.58 -7.12
CA MET A 1 0.10 -30.45 -6.08
C MET A 1 0.60 -29.74 -4.82
N THR A 2 1.77 -30.09 -4.26
CA THR A 2 2.27 -29.52 -2.99
C THR A 2 2.51 -28.00 -3.01
N ARG A 3 3.01 -27.43 -4.12
CA ARG A 3 3.30 -25.98 -4.24
C ARG A 3 2.04 -25.10 -4.16
N THR A 4 0.96 -25.50 -4.83
CA THR A 4 -0.32 -24.78 -4.84
C THR A 4 -0.96 -24.78 -3.45
N VAL A 5 -0.90 -25.92 -2.75
CA VAL A 5 -1.45 -26.06 -1.39
C VAL A 5 -0.71 -25.18 -0.37
N THR A 6 0.62 -25.05 -0.48
CA THR A 6 1.40 -24.18 0.42
C THR A 6 1.11 -22.69 0.18
N THR A 7 1.01 -22.27 -1.08
CA THR A 7 0.67 -20.88 -1.42
C THR A 7 -0.74 -20.51 -0.96
N GLU A 8 -1.73 -21.38 -1.18
CA GLU A 8 -3.11 -21.14 -0.71
C GLU A 8 -3.19 -21.06 0.81
N ARG A 9 -2.47 -21.92 1.52
CA ARG A 9 -2.39 -21.86 2.99
C ARG A 9 -1.81 -20.54 3.47
N ALA A 10 -0.69 -20.10 2.89
CA ALA A 10 -0.06 -18.83 3.25
C ALA A 10 -1.01 -17.64 3.00
N VAL A 11 -1.74 -17.65 1.88
CA VAL A 11 -2.72 -16.61 1.55
C VAL A 11 -3.93 -16.63 2.50
N ARG A 12 -4.36 -17.81 2.96
CA ARG A 12 -5.41 -17.90 3.99
C ARG A 12 -4.92 -17.36 5.34
N GLU A 13 -3.70 -17.68 5.74
CA GLU A 13 -3.08 -17.14 6.96
C GLU A 13 -2.97 -15.61 6.89
N LEU A 14 -2.70 -15.04 5.70
CA LEU A 14 -2.74 -13.59 5.47
C LEU A 14 -4.14 -12.99 5.68
N ALA A 15 -5.21 -13.70 5.32
CA ALA A 15 -6.58 -13.20 5.48
C ALA A 15 -7.02 -13.05 6.95
N GLU A 16 -6.42 -13.85 7.85
CA GLU A 16 -6.66 -13.79 9.29
C GLU A 16 -5.97 -12.59 9.96
N LEU A 17 -4.97 -11.99 9.32
CA LEU A 17 -4.33 -10.78 9.83
C LEU A 17 -5.29 -9.60 9.68
N ASP A 18 -5.33 -8.73 10.67
CA ASP A 18 -6.07 -7.48 10.57
C ASP A 18 -5.34 -6.44 9.69
N ASP A 19 -6.06 -5.44 9.18
CA ASP A 19 -5.50 -4.43 8.26
C ASP A 19 -4.43 -3.56 8.93
N ILE A 20 -4.49 -3.36 10.25
CA ILE A 20 -3.51 -2.58 11.01
C ILE A 20 -2.23 -3.37 11.21
N GLU A 21 -2.32 -4.68 11.45
CA GLU A 21 -1.17 -5.58 11.55
C GLU A 21 -0.41 -5.63 10.22
N PHE A 22 -1.11 -5.62 9.08
CA PHE A 22 -0.47 -5.40 7.78
C PHE A 22 0.26 -4.06 7.70
N ALA A 23 -0.38 -2.98 8.13
CA ALA A 23 0.23 -1.65 8.12
C ALA A 23 1.47 -1.57 9.04
N VAL A 24 1.44 -2.20 10.21
CA VAL A 24 2.59 -2.28 11.12
C VAL A 24 3.73 -3.06 10.48
N ARG A 25 3.45 -4.22 9.87
CA ARG A 25 4.47 -5.02 9.17
C ARG A 25 5.06 -4.26 7.99
N LEU A 26 4.26 -3.52 7.25
CA LEU A 26 4.72 -2.64 6.18
C LEU A 26 5.71 -1.60 6.71
N LEU A 27 5.38 -0.90 7.80
CA LEU A 27 6.29 0.08 8.40
C LEU A 27 7.57 -0.58 8.92
N ALA A 28 7.47 -1.74 9.57
CA ALA A 28 8.65 -2.44 10.10
C ALA A 28 9.59 -2.93 9.00
N ALA A 29 9.04 -3.32 7.84
CA ALA A 29 9.81 -3.73 6.66
C ALA A 29 10.30 -2.54 5.81
N THR A 30 9.84 -1.32 6.10
CA THR A 30 10.26 -0.13 5.36
C THR A 30 11.66 0.31 5.80
N PRO A 31 12.62 0.48 4.88
CA PRO A 31 13.94 0.97 5.22
C PRO A 31 13.89 2.27 6.03
N THR A 32 14.82 2.47 6.97
CA THR A 32 14.89 3.56 7.98
C THR A 32 14.01 3.39 9.22
N GLN A 33 13.23 2.31 9.31
CA GLN A 33 12.44 1.97 10.49
C GLN A 33 12.99 0.75 11.25
N GLU A 34 14.18 0.28 10.90
CA GLU A 34 14.82 -0.88 11.52
C GLU A 34 15.00 -0.62 13.03
N GLY A 35 14.47 -1.52 13.86
CA GLY A 35 14.60 -1.44 15.32
C GLY A 35 13.74 -0.38 16.00
N ARG A 36 12.78 0.24 15.29
CA ARG A 36 11.77 1.11 15.91
C ARG A 36 10.89 0.34 16.88
N ASP A 37 10.46 1.03 17.94
CA ASP A 37 9.51 0.49 18.91
C ASP A 37 8.21 0.03 18.21
N PRO A 38 7.76 -1.24 18.39
CA PRO A 38 6.53 -1.73 17.78
C PRO A 38 5.27 -0.97 18.19
N GLY A 39 5.23 -0.42 19.42
CA GLY A 39 4.13 0.42 19.89
C GLY A 39 4.03 1.72 19.09
N LEU A 40 5.16 2.36 18.81
CA LEU A 40 5.25 3.54 17.95
C LEU A 40 4.83 3.24 16.50
N LEU A 41 5.29 2.12 15.93
CA LEU A 41 4.87 1.72 14.58
C LEU A 41 3.35 1.53 14.50
N ARG A 42 2.76 0.92 15.53
CA ARG A 42 1.30 0.77 15.62
C ARG A 42 0.57 2.11 15.72
N GLN A 43 1.08 3.05 16.51
CA GLN A 43 0.51 4.40 16.59
C GLN A 43 0.56 5.11 15.23
N TRP A 44 1.67 5.02 14.51
CA TRP A 44 1.78 5.58 13.16
C TRP A 44 0.87 4.89 12.15
N ALA A 45 0.72 3.57 12.23
CA ALA A 45 -0.20 2.82 11.38
C ALA A 45 -1.65 3.30 11.57
N TYR A 46 -2.12 3.42 12.81
CA TYR A 46 -3.44 3.96 13.13
C TYR A 46 -3.61 5.39 12.62
N ALA A 47 -2.66 6.28 12.91
CA ALA A 47 -2.75 7.68 12.50
C ALA A 47 -2.73 7.87 10.97
N ALA A 48 -2.03 7.00 10.24
CA ALA A 48 -2.02 7.00 8.79
C ALA A 48 -3.32 6.44 8.19
N GLU A 49 -3.84 5.35 8.78
CA GLU A 49 -5.11 4.73 8.39
C GLU A 49 -6.27 5.70 8.58
N GLU A 50 -6.41 6.26 9.79
CA GLU A 50 -7.46 7.24 10.13
C GLU A 50 -7.38 8.46 9.20
N PHE A 51 -6.15 8.96 8.97
CA PHE A 51 -5.94 10.08 8.06
C PHE A 51 -6.43 9.75 6.65
N GLY A 52 -6.05 8.58 6.10
CA GLY A 52 -6.41 8.16 4.75
C GLY A 52 -7.92 7.92 4.58
N ALA A 53 -8.53 7.21 5.52
CA ALA A 53 -9.96 6.94 5.54
C ALA A 53 -10.81 8.22 5.68
N GLY A 54 -10.28 9.23 6.39
CA GLY A 54 -10.92 10.53 6.57
C GLY A 54 -10.71 11.54 5.43
N LEU A 55 -9.94 11.21 4.39
CA LEU A 55 -9.79 12.10 3.24
C LEU A 55 -11.07 12.15 2.41
N ASP A 56 -11.48 13.36 2.01
CA ASP A 56 -12.53 13.52 1.00
C ASP A 56 -12.22 12.68 -0.26
N PRO A 57 -13.24 12.02 -0.86
CA PRO A 57 -13.06 11.24 -2.08
C PRO A 57 -12.35 12.05 -3.17
N ALA A 58 -11.16 11.62 -3.54
CA ALA A 58 -10.36 12.27 -4.56
C ALA A 58 -10.42 11.46 -5.86
N ARG A 59 -10.64 12.15 -6.98
CA ARG A 59 -10.44 11.57 -8.30
C ARG A 59 -9.00 11.78 -8.73
N CYS A 60 -8.37 10.76 -9.30
CA CYS A 60 -7.09 10.93 -9.96
C CYS A 60 -7.28 11.88 -11.15
N THR A 61 -6.48 12.96 -11.21
CA THR A 61 -6.52 13.90 -12.34
C THR A 61 -5.35 13.71 -13.30
N ALA A 62 -4.41 12.83 -12.95
CA ALA A 62 -3.31 12.45 -13.81
C ALA A 62 -3.81 11.64 -15.01
N ARG A 63 -3.08 11.69 -16.13
CA ARG A 63 -3.41 10.88 -17.30
C ARG A 63 -3.27 9.39 -16.96
N ILE A 64 -4.31 8.61 -17.19
CA ILE A 64 -4.29 7.15 -17.00
C ILE A 64 -3.68 6.50 -18.24
N VAL A 65 -2.73 5.58 -18.04
CA VAL A 65 -2.06 4.82 -19.09
C VAL A 65 -2.08 3.36 -18.69
N GLU A 66 -2.64 2.50 -19.53
CA GLU A 66 -2.65 1.05 -19.30
C GLU A 66 -1.37 0.44 -19.88
N ARG A 67 -0.74 -0.48 -19.12
CA ARG A 67 0.51 -1.17 -19.46
C ARG A 67 0.49 -2.62 -18.96
N ASP A 68 1.32 -3.47 -19.52
CA ASP A 68 1.61 -4.79 -18.95
C ASP A 68 2.93 -4.78 -18.16
N GLY A 69 3.30 -5.94 -17.59
CA GLY A 69 4.55 -6.14 -16.86
C GLY A 69 4.51 -5.67 -15.41
N GLY A 70 3.33 -5.44 -14.85
CA GLY A 70 3.18 -5.11 -13.44
C GLY A 70 3.49 -6.30 -12.54
N LEU A 71 3.21 -7.54 -12.98
CA LEU A 71 3.47 -8.74 -12.19
C LEU A 71 4.96 -8.92 -11.91
N GLU A 72 5.79 -8.73 -12.92
CA GLU A 72 7.26 -8.77 -12.80
C GLU A 72 7.80 -7.67 -11.87
N ARG A 73 7.09 -6.54 -11.80
CA ARG A 73 7.45 -5.37 -10.99
C ARG A 73 6.84 -5.40 -9.58
N GLY A 74 5.90 -6.31 -9.33
CA GLY A 74 5.07 -6.29 -8.12
C GLY A 74 4.20 -5.04 -7.98
N LEU A 75 3.71 -4.48 -9.09
CA LEU A 75 2.94 -3.23 -9.13
C LEU A 75 1.56 -3.44 -9.76
N ILE A 76 0.50 -3.01 -9.06
CA ILE A 76 -0.85 -2.92 -9.63
C ILE A 76 -1.02 -1.59 -10.38
N ALA A 77 -0.52 -0.52 -9.79
CA ALA A 77 -0.54 0.82 -10.36
C ALA A 77 0.69 1.60 -9.90
N ARG A 78 0.95 2.72 -10.56
CA ARG A 78 2.00 3.66 -10.18
C ARG A 78 1.70 5.07 -10.64
N TYR A 79 1.72 6.02 -9.71
CA TYR A 79 1.77 7.45 -10.01
C TYR A 79 3.19 7.91 -10.36
N THR A 80 3.29 8.70 -11.43
CA THR A 80 4.48 9.42 -11.86
C THR A 80 4.16 10.90 -11.88
N SER A 81 5.09 11.77 -11.45
CA SER A 81 4.81 13.20 -11.29
C SER A 81 5.30 14.08 -12.43
N ARG A 82 6.07 13.55 -13.39
CA ARG A 82 6.71 14.32 -14.48
C ARG A 82 6.84 13.51 -15.79
N PRO A 83 5.90 13.65 -16.75
CA PRO A 83 4.60 14.32 -16.60
C PRO A 83 3.67 13.55 -15.65
N PRO A 84 2.67 14.20 -15.02
CA PRO A 84 1.69 13.51 -14.19
C PRO A 84 0.94 12.40 -14.95
N ALA A 85 1.16 11.15 -14.56
CA ALA A 85 0.45 10.00 -15.12
C ALA A 85 0.27 8.90 -14.07
N VAL A 86 -0.82 8.14 -14.19
CA VAL A 86 -1.00 6.86 -13.49
C VAL A 86 -0.85 5.74 -14.50
N GLU A 87 0.15 4.90 -14.29
CA GLU A 87 0.29 3.65 -15.00
C GLU A 87 -0.55 2.59 -14.28
N LEU A 88 -1.52 2.00 -14.97
CA LEU A 88 -2.29 0.85 -14.50
C LEU A 88 -1.76 -0.40 -15.17
N TYR A 89 -1.39 -1.41 -14.38
CA TYR A 89 -0.83 -2.65 -14.92
C TYR A 89 -1.92 -3.70 -15.13
N THR A 90 -2.32 -3.92 -16.40
CA THR A 90 -3.47 -4.74 -16.80
C THR A 90 -3.31 -6.21 -16.45
N ASP A 91 -2.10 -6.75 -16.62
CA ASP A 91 -1.73 -8.11 -16.21
C ASP A 91 -1.94 -8.34 -14.71
N THR A 92 -1.56 -7.37 -13.88
CA THR A 92 -1.66 -7.46 -12.42
C THR A 92 -3.10 -7.28 -11.96
N LEU A 93 -3.86 -6.37 -12.61
CA LEU A 93 -5.29 -6.22 -12.36
C LEU A 93 -6.07 -7.50 -12.68
N ALA A 94 -5.78 -8.15 -13.81
CA ALA A 94 -6.39 -9.42 -14.18
C ALA A 94 -6.04 -10.52 -13.17
N ALA A 95 -4.77 -10.65 -12.81
CA ALA A 95 -4.33 -11.63 -11.81
C ALA A 95 -4.97 -11.40 -10.43
N ALA A 96 -5.19 -10.14 -10.05
CA ALA A 96 -5.85 -9.77 -8.81
C ALA A 96 -7.33 -10.17 -8.81
N GLU A 97 -8.07 -9.89 -9.89
CA GLU A 97 -9.47 -10.29 -10.05
C GLU A 97 -9.61 -11.82 -10.03
N GLU A 98 -8.75 -12.55 -10.75
CA GLU A 98 -8.72 -14.02 -10.71
C GLU A 98 -8.39 -14.55 -9.30
N LEU A 99 -7.46 -13.92 -8.58
CA LEU A 99 -7.12 -14.31 -7.23
C LEU A 99 -8.31 -14.11 -6.27
N VAL A 100 -9.02 -13.01 -6.39
CA VAL A 100 -10.25 -12.74 -5.62
C VAL A 100 -11.31 -13.82 -5.88
N ASP A 101 -11.52 -14.21 -7.15
CA ASP A 101 -12.45 -15.28 -7.50
C ASP A 101 -12.05 -16.62 -6.89
N ARG A 102 -10.78 -17.02 -7.08
CA ARG A 102 -10.28 -18.32 -6.58
C ARG A 102 -10.36 -18.44 -5.06
N LEU A 103 -10.18 -17.34 -4.34
CA LEU A 103 -10.21 -17.31 -2.87
C LEU A 103 -11.61 -17.08 -2.30
N GLY A 104 -12.62 -16.81 -3.14
CA GLY A 104 -13.98 -16.53 -2.71
C GLY A 104 -14.11 -15.18 -1.98
N TRP A 105 -13.28 -14.19 -2.29
CA TRP A 105 -13.24 -12.90 -1.59
C TRP A 105 -14.16 -11.83 -2.21
N ARG A 106 -15.17 -12.24 -2.99
CA ARG A 106 -16.06 -11.29 -3.70
C ARG A 106 -16.88 -10.40 -2.77
N ASP A 107 -17.17 -10.87 -1.56
CA ASP A 107 -17.82 -10.07 -0.52
C ASP A 107 -16.91 -8.94 0.00
N TRP A 108 -15.59 -9.07 -0.13
CA TRP A 108 -14.63 -8.02 0.25
C TRP A 108 -14.20 -7.16 -0.93
N TYR A 109 -14.08 -7.75 -2.12
CA TYR A 109 -13.65 -7.12 -3.36
C TYR A 109 -14.63 -7.42 -4.51
N PRO A 110 -15.71 -6.63 -4.63
CA PRO A 110 -16.67 -6.77 -5.75
C PRO A 110 -15.99 -6.64 -7.11
N VAL A 111 -16.64 -7.15 -8.16
CA VAL A 111 -16.09 -7.10 -9.53
C VAL A 111 -15.78 -5.65 -9.93
N GLY A 112 -14.57 -5.42 -10.46
CA GLY A 112 -14.10 -4.10 -10.89
C GLY A 112 -13.61 -3.19 -9.75
N SER A 113 -13.80 -3.60 -8.49
CA SER A 113 -13.35 -2.82 -7.34
C SER A 113 -11.83 -2.74 -7.24
N VAL A 114 -11.09 -3.73 -7.76
CA VAL A 114 -9.62 -3.72 -7.78
C VAL A 114 -9.10 -2.52 -8.57
N ARG A 115 -9.62 -2.31 -9.79
CA ARG A 115 -9.25 -1.16 -10.62
C ARG A 115 -9.65 0.16 -9.98
N ALA A 116 -10.84 0.23 -9.41
CA ALA A 116 -11.32 1.42 -8.72
C ALA A 116 -10.42 1.77 -7.52
N ALA A 117 -10.06 0.77 -6.71
CA ALA A 117 -9.19 0.91 -5.56
C ALA A 117 -7.78 1.33 -5.95
N ALA A 118 -7.22 0.76 -7.02
CA ALA A 118 -5.92 1.17 -7.55
C ALA A 118 -5.92 2.66 -7.94
N LEU A 119 -6.96 3.14 -8.63
CA LEU A 119 -7.06 4.56 -9.00
C LEU A 119 -7.26 5.48 -7.79
N ALA A 120 -8.05 5.06 -6.79
CA ALA A 120 -8.23 5.79 -5.55
C ALA A 120 -6.92 5.87 -4.73
N HIS A 121 -6.16 4.78 -4.69
CA HIS A 121 -4.84 4.73 -4.08
C HIS A 121 -3.89 5.74 -4.75
N GLU A 122 -3.80 5.73 -6.08
CA GLU A 122 -2.92 6.67 -6.80
C GLU A 122 -3.37 8.14 -6.70
N ALA A 123 -4.67 8.39 -6.55
CA ALA A 123 -5.17 9.75 -6.29
C ALA A 123 -4.61 10.31 -4.96
N VAL A 124 -4.43 9.46 -3.95
CA VAL A 124 -3.78 9.85 -2.70
C VAL A 124 -2.30 10.12 -2.91
N HIS A 125 -1.57 9.28 -3.66
CA HIS A 125 -0.17 9.55 -3.99
C HIS A 125 0.01 10.88 -4.73
N GLN A 126 -0.87 11.18 -5.67
CA GLN A 126 -0.90 12.48 -6.33
C GLN A 126 -1.11 13.62 -5.31
N ARG A 127 -2.09 13.49 -4.40
CA ARG A 127 -2.42 14.49 -3.37
C ARG A 127 -1.31 14.65 -2.33
N LEU A 128 -0.60 13.57 -1.99
CA LEU A 128 0.46 13.53 -0.97
C LEU A 128 1.86 13.76 -1.53
N HIS A 129 2.00 13.92 -2.86
CA HIS A 129 3.30 14.16 -3.48
C HIS A 129 4.02 15.37 -2.86
N ARG A 130 3.30 16.50 -2.70
CA ARG A 130 3.77 17.74 -2.04
C ARG A 130 2.58 18.55 -1.50
N GLY A 131 2.85 19.55 -0.67
CA GLY A 131 1.88 20.57 -0.28
C GLY A 131 1.12 20.28 1.03
N PRO A 132 -0.05 20.93 1.23
CA PRO A 132 -0.70 20.99 2.54
C PRO A 132 -1.17 19.63 3.06
N ALA A 133 -1.60 18.72 2.17
CA ALA A 133 -2.04 17.38 2.57
C ALA A 133 -0.88 16.54 3.13
N LYS A 134 0.30 16.58 2.51
CA LYS A 134 1.50 15.91 3.04
C LYS A 134 1.93 16.50 4.39
N ALA A 135 1.81 17.81 4.56
CA ALA A 135 2.09 18.46 5.85
C ALA A 135 1.04 18.12 6.93
N ALA A 136 -0.22 17.88 6.54
CA ALA A 136 -1.26 17.41 7.45
C ALA A 136 -1.00 15.98 7.92
N LEU A 137 -0.64 15.06 7.01
CA LEU A 137 -0.26 13.69 7.37
C LEU A 137 0.93 13.67 8.34
N ARG A 138 1.99 14.47 8.09
CA ARG A 138 3.12 14.54 9.03
C ARG A 138 2.71 15.00 10.44
N ARG A 139 1.73 15.91 10.51
CA ARG A 139 1.20 16.39 11.79
C ARG A 139 0.37 15.31 12.49
N SER A 140 -0.48 14.58 11.77
CA SER A 140 -1.29 13.50 12.36
C SER A 140 -0.42 12.37 12.90
N LEU A 141 0.67 12.03 12.20
CA LEU A 141 1.63 11.02 12.65
C LEU A 141 2.40 11.41 13.92
N GLY A 142 2.45 12.70 14.27
CA GLY A 142 3.06 13.15 15.52
C GLY A 142 4.57 12.92 15.64
N HIS A 143 5.28 12.56 14.56
CA HIS A 143 6.73 12.35 14.60
C HIS A 143 7.48 13.69 14.71
N VAL A 144 7.67 14.18 15.92
CA VAL A 144 8.35 15.45 16.18
C VAL A 144 9.86 15.29 16.05
N VAL A 145 10.49 16.11 15.20
CA VAL A 145 11.95 16.12 15.01
C VAL A 145 12.62 17.33 15.67
N LEU A 146 11.90 18.44 15.86
CA LEU A 146 12.42 19.62 16.55
C LEU A 146 11.27 20.39 17.20
N ARG A 147 11.50 20.87 18.43
CA ARG A 147 10.68 21.90 19.07
C ARG A 147 11.54 23.12 19.37
N LEU A 148 11.11 24.27 18.88
CA LEU A 148 11.76 25.56 19.16
C LEU A 148 10.70 26.56 19.61
N GLY A 149 10.57 26.72 20.94
CA GLY A 149 9.49 27.50 21.55
C GLY A 149 8.12 26.96 21.13
N ARG A 150 7.29 27.82 20.52
CA ARG A 150 5.95 27.45 20.04
C ARG A 150 5.94 26.72 18.69
N ARG A 151 7.10 26.58 18.03
CA ARG A 151 7.20 25.94 16.71
C ARG A 151 7.57 24.47 16.88
N THR A 152 6.79 23.60 16.25
CA THR A 152 7.05 22.16 16.18
C THR A 152 7.29 21.77 14.73
N VAL A 153 8.40 21.09 14.47
CA VAL A 153 8.75 20.52 13.16
C VAL A 153 8.44 19.02 13.21
N TYR A 154 7.69 18.56 12.22
CA TYR A 154 7.30 17.16 12.08
C TYR A 154 8.10 16.48 10.96
N GLY A 155 8.68 15.34 11.28
CA GLY A 155 9.43 14.49 10.38
C GLY A 155 8.53 13.67 9.45
N HIS A 156 9.17 13.01 8.51
CA HIS A 156 8.52 12.05 7.63
C HIS A 156 8.64 10.65 8.23
N VAL A 157 7.54 9.89 8.21
CA VAL A 157 7.53 8.44 8.43
C VAL A 157 7.40 7.78 7.06
N ALA A 158 8.43 7.04 6.66
CA ALA A 158 8.41 6.29 5.39
C ALA A 158 7.34 5.19 5.46
N GLY A 159 6.59 4.99 4.37
CA GLY A 159 5.51 3.99 4.28
C GLY A 159 4.15 4.46 4.80
N ALA A 160 4.08 5.59 5.52
CA ALA A 160 2.80 6.11 6.03
C ALA A 160 1.87 6.64 4.93
N ASP A 161 2.41 7.10 3.81
CA ASP A 161 1.65 7.45 2.61
C ASP A 161 0.97 6.24 1.97
N GLU A 162 1.66 5.10 1.91
CA GLU A 162 1.07 3.86 1.40
C GLU A 162 -0.13 3.41 2.25
N ILE A 163 0.01 3.45 3.58
CA ILE A 163 -1.08 3.12 4.50
C ILE A 163 -2.28 4.04 4.28
N ALA A 164 -2.04 5.36 4.22
CA ALA A 164 -3.10 6.34 3.97
C ALA A 164 -3.77 6.11 2.60
N ALA A 165 -3.02 5.77 1.56
CA ALA A 165 -3.55 5.49 0.23
C ALA A 165 -4.42 4.23 0.22
N HIS A 166 -4.00 3.16 0.90
CA HIS A 166 -4.80 1.95 1.04
C HIS A 166 -6.07 2.14 1.88
N ALA A 167 -5.98 2.88 2.98
CA ALA A 167 -7.13 3.20 3.82
C ALA A 167 -8.17 4.05 3.06
N HIS A 168 -7.71 5.04 2.29
CA HIS A 168 -8.58 5.83 1.42
C HIS A 168 -9.28 4.94 0.38
N ALA A 169 -8.52 4.12 -0.34
CA ALA A 169 -9.06 3.22 -1.36
C ALA A 169 -10.11 2.26 -0.78
N ARG A 170 -9.85 1.69 0.40
CA ARG A 170 -10.82 0.86 1.13
C ARG A 170 -12.11 1.63 1.40
N ALA A 171 -12.00 2.83 1.98
CA ALA A 171 -13.14 3.63 2.39
C ALA A 171 -14.00 4.06 1.19
N VAL A 172 -13.40 4.64 0.15
CA VAL A 172 -14.16 5.21 -0.99
C VAL A 172 -14.71 4.15 -1.92
N CYS A 173 -14.09 2.96 -1.98
CA CYS A 173 -14.60 1.84 -2.75
C CYS A 173 -15.51 0.91 -1.94
N GLY A 174 -15.71 1.16 -0.64
CA GLY A 174 -16.56 0.34 0.23
C GLY A 174 -16.08 -1.10 0.37
N LEU A 175 -14.76 -1.33 0.38
CA LEU A 175 -14.18 -2.67 0.44
C LEU A 175 -14.29 -3.26 1.85
N GLY A 176 -14.57 -4.57 1.94
CA GLY A 176 -14.60 -5.27 3.22
C GLY A 176 -13.23 -5.28 3.92
N ARG A 177 -12.16 -5.42 3.14
CA ARG A 177 -10.76 -5.45 3.59
C ARG A 177 -9.90 -4.48 2.80
N SER A 178 -8.82 -3.99 3.41
CA SER A 178 -7.86 -3.10 2.74
C SER A 178 -7.22 -3.75 1.50
N PRO A 179 -6.92 -2.98 0.43
CA PRO A 179 -6.17 -3.52 -0.71
C PRO A 179 -4.76 -4.03 -0.33
N LEU A 180 -4.23 -3.70 0.86
CA LEU A 180 -2.99 -4.28 1.39
C LEU A 180 -3.00 -5.81 1.40
N LEU A 181 -4.12 -6.43 1.81
CA LEU A 181 -4.27 -7.89 1.82
C LEU A 181 -4.11 -8.45 0.40
N LEU A 182 -4.74 -7.82 -0.59
CA LEU A 182 -4.67 -8.25 -1.98
C LEU A 182 -3.24 -8.11 -2.55
N THR A 183 -2.55 -7.02 -2.25
CA THR A 183 -1.14 -6.83 -2.61
C THR A 183 -0.25 -7.92 -1.99
N ALA A 184 -0.43 -8.22 -0.70
CA ALA A 184 0.33 -9.24 -0.01
C ALA A 184 0.05 -10.65 -0.56
N ALA A 185 -1.22 -10.95 -0.86
CA ALA A 185 -1.62 -12.23 -1.44
C ALA A 185 -1.02 -12.41 -2.85
N LEU A 186 -1.05 -11.37 -3.69
CA LEU A 186 -0.41 -11.38 -5.00
C LEU A 186 1.10 -11.64 -4.89
N ALA A 187 1.80 -10.93 -3.99
CA ALA A 187 3.23 -11.14 -3.77
C ALA A 187 3.56 -12.57 -3.29
N ALA A 188 2.73 -13.15 -2.43
CA ALA A 188 2.86 -14.53 -1.98
C ALA A 188 2.65 -15.55 -3.12
N THR A 189 1.79 -15.24 -4.09
CA THR A 189 1.55 -16.09 -5.26
C THR A 189 2.60 -15.94 -6.36
N ALA A 190 3.20 -14.75 -6.47
CA ALA A 190 4.26 -14.46 -7.46
C ALA A 190 5.62 -15.04 -7.04
N SER A 191 5.88 -15.16 -5.73
CA SER A 191 7.14 -15.69 -5.21
C SER A 191 7.29 -17.21 -5.46
N PRO A 192 8.31 -17.67 -6.21
CA PRO A 192 8.75 -19.05 -6.09
C PRO A 192 9.43 -19.22 -4.72
N HIS A 193 8.90 -20.09 -3.86
CA HIS A 193 9.54 -20.45 -2.59
C HIS A 193 10.90 -21.09 -2.89
N GLY A 194 12.00 -20.34 -2.77
CA GLY A 194 13.35 -20.84 -3.00
C GLY A 194 14.42 -19.79 -3.28
N ALA A 195 14.67 -18.87 -2.34
CA ALA A 195 16.00 -18.28 -2.12
C ALA A 195 16.06 -17.63 -0.73
N ALA A 196 16.63 -18.34 0.22
CA ALA A 196 17.19 -17.74 1.42
C ALA A 196 18.49 -17.01 1.08
N ALA A 197 18.76 -15.93 1.82
CA ALA A 197 20.06 -15.29 2.02
C ALA A 197 20.68 -14.47 0.87
N ALA A 198 20.73 -13.15 1.15
CA ALA A 198 21.91 -12.29 1.05
C ALA A 198 22.33 -11.66 -0.30
N HIS A 199 22.58 -10.34 -0.15
CA HIS A 199 23.64 -9.51 -0.76
C HIS A 199 23.26 -8.55 -1.93
N PRO A 200 23.98 -7.42 -2.07
CA PRO A 200 23.41 -6.08 -1.90
C PRO A 200 23.42 -5.27 -3.21
N HIS A 201 22.62 -4.22 -3.26
CA HIS A 201 22.66 -3.24 -4.35
C HIS A 201 23.98 -2.45 -4.33
N GLY A 202 24.91 -2.83 -5.19
CA GLY A 202 25.93 -1.94 -5.74
C GLY A 202 25.31 -1.04 -6.81
N ARG A 203 25.56 0.27 -6.69
CA ARG A 203 25.35 1.28 -7.72
C ARG A 203 26.22 1.00 -8.94
N GLU A 204 25.70 1.28 -10.13
CA GLU A 204 26.53 1.74 -11.25
C GLU A 204 26.11 3.15 -11.68
N LYS A 205 27.12 3.90 -12.14
CA LYS A 205 27.06 5.30 -12.56
C LYS A 205 26.63 5.41 -14.02
#